data_AF-A0AAN4YLV9-F1
#
_entry.id   AF-A0AAN4YLV9-F1
#
_cell.length_a   1.000
_cell.length_b   1.000
_cell.length_c   1.000
_cell.angle_alpha   90.00
_cell.angle_beta   90.00
_cell.angle_gamma   90.00
#
_symmetry.space_group_name_H-M   'P 1'
#
loop_
_entity.id
_entity.type
_entity.pdbx_description
1 polymer ?
#
loop_
_entity_poly.entity_id
_entity_poly.type
_entity_poly.pdbx_seq_one_letter_code
_entity_poly.pdbx_strand_id
1 'polypeptide(L)'
;MLASDSFHRAFIAQAPICVLAFTAVSIILKLPPQENSHWKDKLRRIDFPGAIILVGAVLGFLLGLDRGSNVSWTIPVTIISLSVSAILFVLFVVVEVFYAAEPFAPGHIIFDRTFFSSYGCNFFSFGGWLAALFYIPLYFQAVDGVSATVAGLRLLPSILAGVSGSLFAGFVMKWTGKFYWLTVAAYSLLTLGVTTIFLFSGGATESLVPMIMGMVLSGFGNGIGVTSTLICLSK
;
A
#
# COMPACT_ATOMS: atom_id res chain seq x y z
N MET A 1 -2.72 25.05 -22.97
CA MET A 1 -4.16 24.93 -23.23
C MET A 1 -4.58 23.50 -23.59
N LEU A 2 -3.84 22.76 -24.44
CA LEU A 2 -4.19 21.35 -24.77
C LEU A 2 -4.00 20.35 -23.62
N ALA A 3 -3.02 20.54 -22.74
CA ALA A 3 -2.75 19.60 -21.63
C ALA A 3 -3.81 19.64 -20.51
N SER A 4 -4.41 20.80 -20.24
CA SER A 4 -5.48 20.93 -19.26
C SER A 4 -6.73 20.16 -19.71
N ASP A 5 -7.09 20.24 -20.99
CA ASP A 5 -8.29 19.57 -21.52
C ASP A 5 -8.17 18.05 -21.47
N SER A 6 -6.98 17.48 -21.70
CA SER A 6 -6.72 16.04 -21.55
C SER A 6 -6.89 15.57 -20.11
N PHE A 7 -6.45 16.35 -19.12
CA PHE A 7 -6.57 15.99 -17.70
C PHE A 7 -8.03 15.93 -17.24
N HIS A 8 -8.84 16.95 -17.56
CA HIS A 8 -10.26 16.98 -17.21
C HIS A 8 -11.03 15.82 -17.85
N ARG A 9 -10.73 15.51 -19.13
CA ARG A 9 -11.37 14.40 -19.85
C ARG A 9 -10.98 13.03 -19.28
N ALA A 10 -9.73 12.86 -18.84
CA ALA A 10 -9.30 11.63 -18.18
C ALA A 10 -10.04 11.42 -16.84
N PHE A 11 -10.29 12.48 -16.08
CA PHE A 11 -11.03 12.43 -14.82
C PHE A 11 -12.52 12.10 -15.04
N ILE A 12 -13.14 12.74 -16.02
CA ILE A 12 -14.55 12.48 -16.37
C ILE A 12 -14.73 11.05 -16.91
N ALA A 13 -13.74 10.50 -17.63
CA ALA A 13 -13.79 9.13 -18.14
C ALA A 13 -13.77 8.06 -17.03
N GLN A 14 -13.18 8.35 -15.86
CA GLN A 14 -13.20 7.43 -14.72
C GLN A 14 -14.56 7.41 -13.99
N ALA A 15 -15.28 8.53 -13.96
CA ALA A 15 -16.57 8.66 -13.27
C ALA A 15 -17.61 7.58 -13.67
N PRO A 16 -17.90 7.27 -14.95
CA PRO A 16 -18.88 6.25 -15.31
C PRO A 16 -18.45 4.84 -14.87
N ILE A 17 -17.15 4.54 -14.90
CA ILE A 17 -16.61 3.26 -14.45
C ILE A 17 -16.83 3.10 -12.93
N CYS A 18 -16.58 4.17 -12.16
CA CYS A 18 -16.83 4.19 -10.72
C CYS A 18 -18.32 4.00 -10.39
N VAL A 19 -19.23 4.67 -11.12
CA VAL A 19 -20.68 4.53 -10.92
C VAL A 19 -21.15 3.11 -11.24
N LEU A 20 -20.64 2.50 -12.31
CA LEU A 20 -20.93 1.11 -12.67
C LEU A 20 -20.44 0.14 -11.59
N ALA A 21 -19.20 0.30 -11.11
CA ALA A 21 -18.64 -0.53 -10.05
C ALA A 21 -19.46 -0.40 -8.76
N PHE A 22 -19.81 0.82 -8.36
CA PHE A 22 -20.63 1.09 -7.17
C PHE A 22 -22.01 0.42 -7.28
N THR A 23 -22.66 0.54 -8.44
CA THR A 23 -23.98 -0.06 -8.67
C THR A 23 -23.90 -1.59 -8.64
N ALA A 24 -22.89 -2.17 -9.28
CA ALA A 24 -22.67 -3.62 -9.28
C ALA A 24 -22.45 -4.16 -7.87
N VAL A 25 -21.59 -3.51 -7.07
CA VAL A 25 -21.35 -3.90 -5.67
C VAL A 25 -22.62 -3.77 -4.84
N SER A 26 -23.40 -2.69 -5.02
CA SER A 26 -24.64 -2.46 -4.26
C SER A 26 -25.71 -3.53 -4.51
N ILE A 27 -25.74 -4.12 -5.71
CA ILE A 27 -26.74 -5.15 -6.07
C ILE A 27 -26.25 -6.56 -5.75
N ILE A 28 -24.95 -6.83 -5.95
CA ILE A 28 -24.38 -8.18 -5.87
C ILE A 28 -23.91 -8.53 -4.44
N LEU A 29 -23.41 -7.53 -3.70
CA LEU A 29 -22.83 -7.76 -2.38
C LEU A 29 -23.91 -7.97 -1.32
N LYS A 30 -24.23 -9.25 -1.06
CA LYS A 30 -25.08 -9.64 0.05
C LYS A 30 -24.26 -9.67 1.34
N LEU A 31 -24.31 -8.60 2.13
CA LEU A 31 -23.70 -8.61 3.46
C LEU A 31 -24.50 -9.53 4.40
N PRO A 32 -23.83 -10.31 5.27
CA PRO A 32 -24.52 -10.99 6.35
C PRO A 32 -25.19 -9.96 7.28
N PRO A 33 -26.35 -10.29 7.88
CA PRO A 33 -27.05 -9.39 8.80
C PRO A 33 -26.10 -8.98 9.93
N GLN A 34 -25.85 -7.67 10.06
CA GLN A 34 -25.07 -7.13 11.18
C GLN A 34 -25.86 -7.31 12.48
N GLU A 35 -25.20 -7.74 13.56
CA GLU A 35 -25.79 -7.75 14.89
C GLU A 35 -26.39 -6.37 15.21
N ASN A 36 -27.62 -6.38 15.70
CA ASN A 36 -28.37 -5.21 16.20
C ASN A 36 -27.75 -4.68 17.51
N SER A 37 -26.45 -4.40 17.54
CA SER A 37 -25.83 -3.68 18.65
C SER A 37 -26.12 -2.20 18.50
N HIS A 38 -26.62 -1.57 19.56
CA HIS A 38 -26.89 -0.14 19.61
C HIS A 38 -25.62 0.64 19.24
N TRP A 39 -25.71 1.64 18.36
CA TRP A 39 -24.56 2.42 17.86
C TRP A 39 -23.66 2.99 18.97
N LYS A 40 -24.25 3.25 20.15
CA LYS A 40 -23.54 3.71 21.35
C LYS A 40 -22.63 2.66 21.95
N ASP A 41 -23.01 1.38 21.92
CA ASP A 41 -22.17 0.29 22.39
C ASP A 41 -20.99 0.11 21.44
N LYS A 42 -21.20 0.17 20.12
CA LYS A 42 -20.10 0.14 19.14
C LYS A 42 -19.10 1.28 19.31
N LEU A 43 -19.55 2.50 19.61
CA LEU A 43 -18.66 3.64 19.88
C LEU A 43 -17.88 3.50 21.18
N ARG A 44 -18.51 2.96 22.23
CA ARG A 44 -17.85 2.78 23.52
C ARG A 44 -16.74 1.71 23.48
N ARG A 45 -16.76 0.84 22.46
CA ARG A 45 -15.71 -0.14 22.18
C ARG A 45 -14.49 0.40 21.43
N ILE A 46 -14.50 1.66 20.99
CA ILE A 46 -13.42 2.23 20.20
C ILE A 46 -12.37 2.86 21.12
N ASP A 47 -11.11 2.46 20.95
CA ASP A 47 -9.97 3.11 21.60
C ASP A 47 -9.64 4.46 20.92
N PHE A 48 -10.41 5.49 21.28
CA PHE A 48 -10.16 6.87 20.85
C PHE A 48 -8.80 7.43 21.28
N PRO A 49 -8.32 7.26 22.54
CA PRO A 49 -7.01 7.79 22.92
C PRO A 49 -5.87 7.10 22.16
N GLY A 50 -5.90 5.77 22.02
CA GLY A 50 -4.93 5.04 21.20
C GLY A 50 -4.93 5.53 19.75
N ALA A 51 -6.11 5.69 19.15
CA ALA A 51 -6.24 6.19 17.78
C ALA A 51 -5.66 7.60 17.59
N ILE A 52 -5.92 8.54 18.52
CA ILE A 52 -5.39 9.91 18.42
C ILE A 52 -3.86 9.92 18.53
N ILE A 53 -3.29 9.14 19.46
CA ILE A 53 -1.84 9.03 19.63
C ILE A 53 -1.20 8.44 18.37
N LEU A 54 -1.79 7.38 17.81
CA LEU A 54 -1.33 6.75 16.57
C LEU A 54 -1.36 7.73 15.39
N VAL A 55 -2.46 8.46 15.22
CA VAL A 55 -2.59 9.47 14.16
C VAL A 55 -1.51 10.54 14.32
N GLY A 56 -1.29 11.04 15.54
CA GLY A 56 -0.22 11.99 15.83
C GLY A 56 1.17 11.44 15.51
N ALA A 57 1.44 10.17 15.88
CA ALA A 57 2.70 9.49 15.61
C ALA A 57 2.97 9.39 14.10
N VAL A 58 1.97 8.96 13.32
CA VAL A 58 2.04 8.79 11.87
C VAL A 58 2.20 10.14 11.16
N LEU A 59 1.46 11.17 11.57
CA LEU A 59 1.58 12.51 10.99
C LEU A 59 2.97 13.11 11.27
N GLY A 60 3.48 12.97 12.49
CA GLY A 60 4.84 13.41 12.84
C GLY A 60 5.91 12.64 12.06
N PHE A 61 5.71 11.34 11.85
CA PHE A 61 6.62 10.52 11.05
C PHE A 61 6.66 11.00 9.59
N LEU A 62 5.49 11.15 8.98
CA LEU A 62 5.35 11.60 7.59
C LEU A 62 5.93 13.01 7.39
N LEU A 63 5.65 13.94 8.31
CA LEU A 63 6.19 15.30 8.25
C LEU A 63 7.72 15.31 8.36
N GLY A 64 8.27 14.47 9.24
CA GLY A 64 9.71 14.30 9.39
C GLY A 64 10.35 13.78 8.10
N LEU A 65 9.79 12.73 7.49
CA LEU A 65 10.29 12.17 6.24
C LEU A 65 10.17 13.16 5.06
N ASP A 66 9.03 13.84 4.94
CA ASP A 66 8.80 14.85 3.90
C ASP A 66 9.83 15.98 3.97
N ARG A 67 10.04 16.55 5.16
CA ARG A 67 10.99 17.67 5.35
C ARG A 67 12.44 17.24 5.27
N GLY A 68 12.75 16.03 5.71
CA GLY A 68 14.07 15.43 5.54
C GLY A 68 14.43 15.28 4.06
N SER A 69 13.50 14.77 3.25
CA SER A 69 13.72 14.55 1.81
C SER A 69 13.71 15.85 0.99
N ASN A 70 12.80 16.79 1.28
CA ASN A 70 12.62 18.00 0.47
C ASN A 70 13.50 19.18 0.88
N VAL A 71 13.93 19.25 2.15
CA VAL A 71 14.65 20.43 2.68
C VAL A 71 16.03 20.05 3.22
N SER A 72 16.06 19.36 4.37
CA SER A 72 17.29 18.82 4.96
C SER A 72 16.98 17.98 6.19
N TRP A 73 17.81 16.96 6.41
CA TRP A 73 17.80 16.11 7.59
C TRP A 73 18.29 16.81 8.86
N THR A 74 19.03 17.91 8.73
CA THR A 74 19.65 18.62 9.87
C THR A 74 18.78 19.71 10.47
N ILE A 75 17.62 20.01 9.86
CA ILE A 75 16.74 21.09 10.32
C ILE A 75 16.01 20.66 11.60
N PRO A 76 15.85 21.56 12.59
CA PRO A 76 15.21 21.23 13.86
C PRO A 76 13.82 20.61 13.71
N VAL A 77 13.02 21.09 12.77
CA VAL A 77 11.67 20.57 12.51
C VAL A 77 11.72 19.08 12.13
N THR A 78 12.66 18.67 11.28
CA THR A 78 12.83 17.26 10.86
C THR A 78 13.18 16.38 12.06
N ILE A 79 14.18 16.80 12.85
CA ILE A 79 14.67 16.04 14.01
C ILE A 79 13.59 15.96 15.11
N ILE A 80 12.92 17.08 15.41
CA ILE A 80 11.85 17.13 16.41
C ILE A 80 10.68 16.26 15.97
N SER A 81 10.24 16.36 14.71
CA SER A 81 9.10 15.58 14.21
C SER A 81 9.36 14.07 14.26
N LEU A 82 10.57 13.63 13.87
CA LEU A 82 10.97 12.23 13.97
C LEU A 82 11.10 11.76 15.43
N SER A 83 11.69 12.58 16.29
CA SER A 83 11.88 12.23 17.71
C SER A 83 10.54 12.15 18.44
N VAL A 84 9.65 13.12 18.21
CA VAL A 84 8.29 13.15 18.79
C VAL A 84 7.45 11.98 18.27
N SER A 85 7.56 11.66 16.98
CA SER A 85 6.89 10.50 16.40
C SER A 85 7.34 9.19 17.06
N ALA A 86 8.65 9.00 17.25
CA ALA A 86 9.17 7.81 17.93
C ALA A 86 8.64 7.69 19.37
N ILE A 87 8.57 8.80 20.11
CA ILE A 87 8.00 8.82 21.47
C ILE A 87 6.51 8.49 21.44
N LEU A 88 5.75 9.06 20.50
CA LEU A 88 4.32 8.78 20.34
C LEU A 88 4.03 7.32 19.94
N PHE A 89 4.88 6.69 19.13
CA PHE A 89 4.77 5.26 18.83
C PHE A 89 4.99 4.39 20.05
N VAL A 90 5.99 4.70 20.88
CA VAL A 90 6.22 3.98 22.14
C VAL A 90 5.04 4.20 23.09
N LEU A 91 4.55 5.43 23.20
CA LEU A 91 3.39 5.75 24.03
C LEU A 91 2.14 5.01 23.55
N PHE A 92 1.92 4.93 22.24
CA PHE A 92 0.84 4.15 21.64
C PHE A 92 0.92 2.68 22.07
N VAL A 93 2.08 2.03 21.91
CA VAL A 93 2.27 0.63 22.33
C VAL A 93 1.98 0.45 23.82
N VAL A 94 2.42 1.39 24.68
CA VAL A 94 2.16 1.32 26.12
C VAL A 94 0.66 1.48 26.44
N VAL A 95 -0.02 2.44 25.80
CA VAL A 95 -1.47 2.64 26.00
C VAL A 95 -2.25 1.42 25.53
N GLU A 96 -1.89 0.87 24.36
CA GLU A 96 -2.52 -0.32 23.77
C GLU A 96 -2.37 -1.55 24.67
N VAL A 97 -1.18 -1.76 25.24
CA VAL A 97 -0.86 -2.97 26.02
C VAL A 97 -1.40 -2.90 27.46
N PHE A 98 -1.38 -1.72 28.09
CA PHE A 98 -1.69 -1.59 29.51
C PHE A 98 -3.04 -0.93 29.83
N TYR A 99 -3.61 -0.13 28.92
CA TYR A 99 -4.78 0.71 29.22
C TYR A 99 -6.00 0.46 28.33
N ALA A 100 -5.83 -0.12 27.14
CA ALA A 100 -6.95 -0.36 26.23
C ALA A 100 -7.85 -1.51 26.72
N ALA A 101 -9.13 -1.19 27.00
CA ALA A 101 -10.14 -2.17 27.40
C ALA A 101 -10.59 -3.07 26.21
N GLU A 102 -10.60 -2.52 25.00
CA GLU A 102 -10.76 -3.22 23.72
C GLU A 102 -9.65 -2.70 22.78
N PRO A 103 -8.47 -3.35 22.78
CA PRO A 103 -7.32 -2.89 22.01
C PRO A 103 -7.60 -2.89 20.51
N PHE A 104 -7.13 -1.84 19.83
CA PHE A 104 -7.26 -1.69 18.38
C PHE A 104 -6.46 -2.79 17.65
N ALA A 105 -5.32 -3.16 18.21
CA ALA A 105 -4.49 -4.31 17.90
C ALA A 105 -4.25 -5.09 19.20
N PRO A 106 -4.91 -6.25 19.39
CA PRO A 106 -4.67 -7.10 20.55
C PRO A 106 -3.17 -7.33 20.75
N GLY A 107 -2.66 -7.17 21.97
CA GLY A 107 -1.22 -7.29 22.25
C GLY A 107 -0.63 -8.63 21.78
N HIS A 108 -1.42 -9.71 21.76
CA HIS A 108 -0.98 -11.00 21.20
C HIS A 108 -0.70 -10.95 19.69
N ILE A 109 -1.30 -10.04 18.93
CA ILE A 109 -1.03 -9.82 17.50
C ILE A 109 0.26 -9.00 17.32
N ILE A 110 0.48 -8.00 18.16
CA ILE A 110 1.68 -7.15 18.10
C ILE A 110 2.94 -7.96 18.51
N PHE A 111 2.82 -8.82 19.52
CA PHE A 111 3.95 -9.60 20.05
C PHE A 111 4.12 -10.98 19.40
N ASP A 112 3.17 -11.44 18.59
CA ASP A 112 3.38 -12.67 17.81
C ASP A 112 4.37 -12.39 16.67
N ARG A 113 5.49 -13.10 16.71
CA ARG A 113 6.59 -12.99 15.76
C ARG A 113 6.13 -13.15 14.30
N THR A 114 5.10 -13.95 14.05
CA THR A 114 4.54 -14.19 12.72
C THR A 114 3.82 -12.97 12.19
N PHE A 115 2.99 -12.34 13.03
CA PHE A 115 2.26 -11.11 12.68
C PHE A 115 3.21 -9.93 12.54
N PHE A 116 4.12 -9.73 13.48
CA PHE A 116 5.13 -8.66 13.40
C PHE A 116 5.97 -8.76 12.12
N SER A 117 6.46 -9.96 11.78
CA SER A 117 7.22 -10.19 10.55
C SER A 117 6.38 -9.95 9.29
N SER A 118 5.09 -10.31 9.33
CA SER A 118 4.17 -10.09 8.20
C SER A 118 3.86 -8.62 7.99
N TYR A 119 3.60 -7.86 9.06
CA TYR A 119 3.41 -6.41 8.99
C TYR A 119 4.67 -5.69 8.52
N GLY A 120 5.85 -6.08 9.03
CA GLY A 120 7.12 -5.55 8.57
C GLY A 120 7.36 -5.81 7.08
N CYS A 121 7.14 -7.05 6.64
CA CYS A 121 7.24 -7.42 5.22
C CYS A 121 6.27 -6.61 4.35
N ASN A 122 5.03 -6.43 4.79
CA ASN A 122 4.03 -5.62 4.08
C ASN A 122 4.48 -4.15 4.00
N PHE A 123 4.94 -3.56 5.10
CA PHE A 123 5.43 -2.19 5.15
C PHE A 123 6.58 -1.95 4.17
N PHE A 124 7.62 -2.79 4.20
CA PHE A 124 8.76 -2.65 3.29
C PHE A 124 8.39 -2.93 1.84
N SER A 125 7.54 -3.93 1.58
CA SER A 125 7.11 -4.28 0.22
C SER A 125 6.26 -3.18 -0.39
N PHE A 126 5.32 -2.61 0.38
CA PHE A 126 4.47 -1.52 -0.07
C PHE A 126 5.28 -0.23 -0.24
N GLY A 127 6.21 0.06 0.67
CA GLY A 127 7.14 1.19 0.55
C GLY A 127 8.02 1.10 -0.70
N GLY A 128 8.62 -0.07 -0.95
CA GLY A 128 9.43 -0.32 -2.15
C GLY A 128 8.62 -0.25 -3.44
N TRP A 129 7.40 -0.79 -3.43
CA TRP A 129 6.48 -0.68 -4.57
C TRP A 129 6.07 0.76 -4.86
N LEU A 130 5.72 1.53 -3.82
CA LEU A 130 5.35 2.93 -3.96
C LEU A 130 6.52 3.75 -4.52
N ALA A 131 7.74 3.51 -4.01
CA ALA A 131 8.95 4.13 -4.54
C ALA A 131 9.16 3.81 -6.02
N ALA A 132 9.00 2.55 -6.43
CA ALA A 132 9.09 2.15 -7.83
C ALA A 132 8.01 2.83 -8.70
N LEU A 133 6.77 2.93 -8.21
CA LEU A 133 5.65 3.54 -8.92
C LEU A 133 5.90 5.01 -9.27
N PHE A 134 6.60 5.76 -8.40
CA PHE A 134 7.02 7.14 -8.71
C PHE A 134 8.31 7.19 -9.52
N TYR A 135 9.27 6.33 -9.23
CA TYR A 135 10.57 6.30 -9.89
C TYR A 135 10.46 5.99 -11.38
N ILE A 136 9.70 4.96 -11.76
CA ILE A 136 9.58 4.50 -13.15
C ILE A 136 9.12 5.60 -14.13
N PRO A 137 8.00 6.31 -13.90
CA PRO A 137 7.57 7.36 -14.81
C PRO A 137 8.51 8.56 -14.81
N LEU A 138 9.17 8.85 -13.68
CA LEU A 138 10.21 9.89 -13.62
C LEU A 138 11.43 9.48 -14.45
N TYR A 139 11.88 8.24 -14.35
CA TYR A 139 12.97 7.69 -15.16
C TYR A 139 12.67 7.77 -16.65
N PHE A 140 11.48 7.32 -17.07
CA PHE A 140 11.08 7.42 -18.47
C PHE A 140 11.01 8.87 -18.98
N GLN A 141 10.55 9.81 -18.16
CA GLN A 141 10.50 11.21 -18.57
C GLN A 141 11.89 11.87 -18.59
N ALA A 142 12.75 11.56 -17.61
CA ALA A 142 14.04 12.22 -17.44
C ALA A 142 15.16 11.61 -18.30
N VAL A 143 15.19 10.28 -18.44
CA VAL A 143 16.26 9.55 -19.16
C VAL A 143 15.85 9.27 -20.60
N ASP A 144 14.66 8.68 -20.82
CA ASP A 144 14.19 8.37 -22.18
C ASP A 144 13.57 9.59 -22.89
N GLY A 145 13.38 10.71 -22.19
CA GLY A 145 12.81 11.95 -22.75
C GLY A 145 11.38 11.80 -23.26
N VAL A 146 10.65 10.75 -22.86
CA VAL A 146 9.29 10.50 -23.36
C VAL A 146 8.26 11.36 -22.65
N SER A 147 7.17 11.68 -23.34
CA SER A 147 6.06 12.41 -22.73
C SER A 147 5.38 11.61 -21.62
N ALA A 148 4.75 12.31 -20.66
CA ALA A 148 4.02 11.69 -19.56
C ALA A 148 2.94 10.69 -20.04
N THR A 149 2.31 10.94 -21.19
CA THR A 149 1.34 10.03 -21.81
C THR A 149 1.97 8.70 -22.22
N VAL A 150 3.16 8.73 -22.82
CA VAL A 150 3.88 7.52 -23.25
C VAL A 150 4.45 6.77 -22.05
N ALA A 151 4.97 7.48 -21.04
CA ALA A 151 5.38 6.88 -19.77
C ALA A 151 4.22 6.15 -19.08
N GLY A 152 3.04 6.77 -19.04
CA GLY A 152 1.81 6.13 -18.53
C GLY A 152 1.39 4.90 -19.34
N LEU A 153 1.54 4.95 -20.67
CA LEU A 153 1.25 3.80 -21.53
C LEU A 153 2.18 2.61 -21.22
N ARG A 154 3.45 2.88 -20.90
CA ARG A 154 4.43 1.85 -20.50
C ARG A 154 4.14 1.23 -19.12
N LEU A 155 3.34 1.89 -18.29
CA LEU A 155 2.88 1.34 -17.01
C LEU A 155 1.66 0.43 -17.14
N LEU A 156 0.91 0.50 -18.25
CA LEU A 156 -0.29 -0.32 -18.44
C LEU A 156 -0.05 -1.84 -18.27
N PRO A 157 1.03 -2.44 -18.81
CA PRO A 157 1.29 -3.86 -18.60
C PRO A 157 1.39 -4.23 -17.12
N SER A 158 2.00 -3.36 -16.30
CA SER A 158 2.13 -3.55 -14.86
C SER A 158 0.76 -3.52 -14.16
N ILE A 159 -0.13 -2.63 -14.58
CA ILE A 159 -1.48 -2.51 -14.01
C ILE A 159 -2.31 -3.75 -14.36
N LEU A 160 -2.27 -4.20 -15.62
CA LEU A 160 -2.95 -5.43 -16.06
C LEU A 160 -2.39 -6.67 -15.33
N ALA A 161 -1.08 -6.72 -15.11
CA ALA A 161 -0.45 -7.75 -14.31
C ALA A 161 -0.96 -7.72 -12.85
N GLY A 162 -1.10 -6.55 -12.24
CA GLY A 162 -1.67 -6.43 -10.89
C GLY A 162 -3.13 -6.90 -10.80
N VAL A 163 -3.97 -6.53 -11.78
CA VAL A 163 -5.38 -6.98 -11.81
C VAL A 163 -5.45 -8.50 -11.97
N SER A 164 -4.68 -9.08 -12.90
CA SER A 164 -4.64 -10.52 -13.09
C SER A 164 -4.08 -11.26 -11.87
N GLY A 165 -3.06 -10.71 -11.20
CA GLY A 165 -2.54 -11.23 -9.94
C GLY A 165 -3.58 -11.21 -8.82
N SER A 166 -4.33 -10.12 -8.68
CA SER A 166 -5.40 -9.99 -7.69
C SER A 166 -6.51 -11.04 -7.91
N LEU A 167 -6.94 -11.24 -9.15
CA LEU A 167 -7.91 -12.29 -9.52
C LEU A 167 -7.36 -13.69 -9.25
N PHE A 168 -6.12 -13.95 -9.68
CA PHE A 168 -5.45 -15.23 -9.45
C PHE A 168 -5.37 -15.56 -7.97
N ALA A 169 -5.01 -14.58 -7.13
CA ALA A 169 -4.99 -14.73 -5.68
C ALA A 169 -6.36 -15.14 -5.12
N GLY A 170 -7.43 -14.47 -5.57
CA GLY A 170 -8.80 -14.79 -5.17
C GLY A 170 -9.20 -16.23 -5.51
N PHE A 171 -8.89 -16.68 -6.73
CA PHE A 171 -9.15 -18.07 -7.16
C PHE A 171 -8.34 -19.09 -6.36
N VAL A 172 -7.03 -18.86 -6.22
CA VAL A 172 -6.14 -19.78 -5.49
C VAL A 172 -6.56 -19.88 -4.02
N MET A 173 -6.89 -18.77 -3.37
CA MET A 173 -7.33 -18.76 -1.97
C MET A 173 -8.69 -19.45 -1.79
N LYS A 174 -9.61 -19.31 -2.76
CA LYS A 174 -10.89 -20.03 -2.74
C LYS A 174 -10.69 -21.55 -2.77
N TRP A 175 -9.68 -22.04 -3.50
CA TRP A 175 -9.42 -23.47 -3.66
C TRP A 175 -8.55 -24.07 -2.55
N THR A 176 -7.47 -23.38 -2.17
CA THR A 176 -6.48 -23.93 -1.22
C THR A 176 -6.79 -23.58 0.24
N GLY A 177 -7.53 -22.50 0.50
CA GLY A 177 -7.80 -21.99 1.85
C GLY A 177 -6.57 -21.49 2.62
N LYS A 178 -5.37 -21.52 2.01
CA LYS A 178 -4.08 -21.18 2.61
C LYS A 178 -3.53 -19.92 1.95
N PHE A 179 -3.25 -18.89 2.75
CA PHE A 179 -2.77 -17.59 2.26
C PHE A 179 -1.26 -17.37 2.49
N TYR A 180 -0.67 -17.96 3.54
CA TYR A 180 0.73 -17.70 3.94
C TYR A 180 1.74 -17.88 2.79
N TRP A 181 1.81 -19.06 2.18
CA TRP A 181 2.76 -19.35 1.10
C TRP A 181 2.49 -18.53 -0.17
N LEU A 182 1.24 -18.19 -0.42
CA LEU A 182 0.85 -17.33 -1.54
C LEU A 182 1.37 -15.91 -1.33
N THR A 183 1.22 -15.36 -0.13
CA THR A 183 1.73 -14.04 0.26
C THR A 183 3.26 -13.98 0.21
N VAL A 184 3.95 -15.02 0.69
CA VAL A 184 5.43 -15.10 0.62
C VAL A 184 5.90 -15.13 -0.83
N ALA A 185 5.28 -15.95 -1.69
CA ALA A 185 5.62 -16.01 -3.11
C ALA A 185 5.36 -14.66 -3.81
N ALA A 186 4.25 -13.99 -3.48
CA ALA A 186 3.88 -12.70 -4.03
C ALA A 186 4.89 -11.59 -3.69
N TYR A 187 5.29 -11.47 -2.42
CA TYR A 187 6.29 -10.48 -2.03
C TYR A 187 7.69 -10.81 -2.56
N SER A 188 8.04 -12.09 -2.64
CA SER A 188 9.30 -12.51 -3.27
C SER A 188 9.33 -12.10 -4.74
N LEU A 189 8.24 -12.29 -5.47
CA LEU A 189 8.09 -11.87 -6.86
C LEU A 189 8.17 -10.35 -7.01
N LEU A 190 7.55 -9.62 -6.06
CA LEU A 190 7.61 -8.17 -6.01
C LEU A 190 9.03 -7.67 -5.85
N THR A 191 9.77 -8.21 -4.87
CA THR A 191 11.17 -7.86 -4.64
C THR A 191 12.02 -8.13 -5.87
N LEU A 192 11.88 -9.31 -6.49
CA LEU A 192 12.62 -9.66 -7.71
C LEU A 192 12.29 -8.71 -8.87
N GLY A 193 11.02 -8.33 -9.04
CA GLY A 193 10.60 -7.37 -10.05
C GLY A 193 11.23 -5.99 -9.85
N VAL A 194 11.17 -5.45 -8.63
CA VAL A 194 11.77 -4.15 -8.28
C VAL A 194 13.30 -4.18 -8.42
N THR A 195 13.96 -5.26 -7.98
CA THR A 195 15.41 -5.43 -8.16
C THR A 195 15.79 -5.46 -9.64
N THR A 196 15.00 -6.13 -10.48
CA THR A 196 15.21 -6.14 -11.93
C THR A 196 15.10 -4.72 -12.51
N ILE A 197 14.09 -3.96 -12.11
CA ILE A 197 13.94 -2.57 -12.54
C ILE A 197 15.17 -1.75 -12.16
N PHE A 198 15.63 -1.86 -10.90
CA PHE A 198 16.79 -1.12 -10.42
C PHE A 198 18.08 -1.47 -11.18
N LEU A 199 18.33 -2.76 -11.44
CA LEU A 199 19.50 -3.22 -12.18
C LEU A 199 19.51 -2.70 -13.64
N PHE A 200 18.35 -2.63 -14.28
CA PHE A 200 18.26 -2.26 -15.70
C PHE A 200 17.97 -0.76 -15.96
N SER A 201 17.82 0.01 -14.90
CA SER A 201 17.61 1.46 -14.92
C SER A 201 18.92 2.26 -14.77
N GLY A 202 20.07 1.64 -15.12
CA GLY A 202 21.40 2.23 -15.01
C GLY A 202 22.33 1.57 -13.99
N GLY A 203 21.89 0.54 -13.28
CA GLY A 203 22.74 -0.20 -12.32
C GLY A 203 23.75 -1.15 -12.98
N ALA A 204 23.32 -1.91 -13.98
CA ALA A 204 24.14 -2.88 -14.72
C ALA A 204 24.16 -2.59 -16.23
N THR A 205 22.99 -2.46 -16.85
CA THR A 205 22.83 -2.16 -18.28
C THR A 205 21.52 -1.45 -18.51
N GLU A 206 21.49 -0.44 -19.37
CA GLU A 206 20.25 0.24 -19.75
C GLU A 206 19.47 -0.62 -20.75
N SER A 207 18.35 -1.20 -20.31
CA SER A 207 17.49 -1.97 -21.20
C SER A 207 16.02 -1.88 -20.79
N LEU A 208 15.19 -1.50 -21.75
CA LEU A 208 13.76 -1.28 -21.55
C LEU A 208 12.99 -2.60 -21.36
N VAL A 209 13.38 -3.67 -22.05
CA VAL A 209 12.66 -4.96 -22.03
C VAL A 209 12.69 -5.64 -20.64
N PRO A 210 13.87 -5.80 -19.99
CA PRO A 210 13.95 -6.31 -18.62
C PRO A 210 13.21 -5.43 -17.63
N MET A 211 13.20 -4.11 -17.84
CA MET A 211 12.49 -3.18 -16.98
C MET A 211 10.97 -3.38 -17.05
N ILE A 212 10.40 -3.54 -18.26
CA ILE A 212 8.98 -3.88 -18.42
C ILE A 212 8.65 -5.25 -17.81
N MET A 213 9.51 -6.26 -18.00
CA MET A 213 9.31 -7.57 -17.36
C MET A 213 9.32 -7.45 -15.83
N GLY A 214 10.25 -6.68 -15.26
CA GLY A 214 10.31 -6.37 -13.84
C GLY A 214 9.05 -5.67 -13.33
N MET A 215 8.51 -4.72 -14.11
CA MET A 215 7.23 -4.06 -13.82
C MET A 215 6.06 -5.05 -13.79
N VAL A 216 5.95 -5.92 -14.78
CA VAL A 216 4.91 -6.97 -14.82
C VAL A 216 5.02 -7.90 -13.62
N LEU A 217 6.22 -8.37 -13.29
CA LEU A 217 6.48 -9.23 -12.13
C LEU A 217 6.09 -8.54 -10.82
N SER A 218 6.54 -7.30 -10.65
CA SER A 218 6.25 -6.51 -9.44
C SER A 218 4.78 -6.16 -9.30
N GLY A 219 4.10 -5.79 -10.40
CA GLY A 219 2.67 -5.54 -10.46
C GLY A 219 1.86 -6.79 -10.10
N PHE A 220 2.19 -7.93 -10.70
CA PHE A 220 1.52 -9.21 -10.39
C PHE A 220 1.69 -9.61 -8.93
N GLY A 221 2.91 -9.53 -8.40
CA GLY A 221 3.20 -9.79 -6.98
C GLY A 221 2.45 -8.85 -6.05
N ASN A 222 2.41 -7.55 -6.36
CA ASN A 222 1.66 -6.58 -5.58
C ASN A 222 0.15 -6.88 -5.57
N GLY A 223 -0.42 -7.20 -6.73
CA GLY A 223 -1.84 -7.55 -6.86
C GLY A 223 -2.24 -8.75 -5.99
N ILE A 224 -1.40 -9.78 -5.91
CA ILE A 224 -1.62 -10.93 -5.02
C ILE A 224 -1.46 -10.52 -3.55
N GLY A 225 -0.43 -9.74 -3.23
CA GLY A 225 -0.13 -9.28 -1.87
C GLY A 225 -1.27 -8.47 -1.25
N VAL A 226 -1.84 -7.53 -2.01
CA VAL A 226 -2.98 -6.71 -1.55
C VAL A 226 -4.21 -7.59 -1.26
N THR A 227 -4.60 -8.47 -2.18
CA THR A 227 -5.76 -9.34 -1.99
C THR A 227 -5.59 -10.30 -0.81
N SER A 228 -4.40 -10.92 -0.68
CA SER A 228 -4.13 -11.87 0.40
C SER A 228 -4.10 -11.21 1.78
N THR A 229 -3.54 -10.01 1.89
CA THR A 229 -3.50 -9.26 3.15
C THR A 229 -4.91 -8.84 3.59
N LEU A 230 -5.75 -8.34 2.67
CA LEU A 230 -7.13 -7.96 2.97
C LEU A 230 -7.94 -9.14 3.52
N ILE A 231 -7.77 -10.33 2.94
CA ILE A 231 -8.45 -11.55 3.41
C ILE A 231 -7.91 -12.00 4.77
N CYS A 232 -6.59 -11.88 4.99
CA CYS A 232 -5.98 -12.21 6.29
C CYS A 232 -6.58 -11.35 7.42
N LEU A 233 -6.86 -10.07 7.18
CA LEU A 233 -7.45 -9.16 8.18
C LEU A 233 -8.95 -9.41 8.41
N SER A 234 -9.62 -10.13 7.51
CA SER A 234 -11.06 -10.44 7.61
C SER A 234 -11.38 -11.70 8.42
N LYS A 235 -10.36 -12.42 8.90
CA LYS A 235 -10.46 -13.64 9.70
C LYS A 235 -9.85 -13.40 11.08
#